data_AF-A0A936SH52-F1
#
_entry.id   AF-A0A936SH52-F1
#
_cell.length_a   1.000
_cell.length_b   1.000
_cell.length_c   1.000
_cell.angle_alpha   90.00
_cell.angle_beta   90.00
_cell.angle_gamma   90.00
#
_symmetry.space_group_name_H-M   'P 1'
#
loop_
_entity.id
_entity.type
_entity.pdbx_description
1 polymer ?
#
loop_
_entity_poly.entity_id
_entity_poly.type
_entity_poly.pdbx_seq_one_letter_code
_entity_poly.pdbx_strand_id
1 'polypeptide(L)'
;MSSAKTSTPSTENLIDALVNAPELVTYGEDGAHDATVLALYQQNGGEVIPPRKEVRDIVALKGKAIPLLIGCLDDTRDTSAIFIGGYVSGKPYPKVPVGHVCLDILIHISKNLDDNDKNCPRGESELGACIKDGFYFRPDDYTNLGQERPIVRIVKANWLKAYRNGRVKYDYVVTWK
;
A
#
# COMPACT_ATOMS: atom_id res chain seq x y z
N MET A 1 21.71 0.36 -37.77
CA MET A 1 20.43 0.60 -37.06
C MET A 1 20.48 -0.19 -35.77
N SER A 2 20.84 0.44 -34.65
CA SER A 2 20.83 -0.20 -33.33
C SER A 2 19.43 -0.10 -32.73
N SER A 3 18.76 -1.24 -32.59
CA SER A 3 17.56 -1.34 -31.76
C SER A 3 17.95 -1.15 -30.30
N ALA A 4 17.50 -0.06 -29.69
CA ALA A 4 17.57 0.12 -28.25
C ALA A 4 16.73 -0.96 -27.57
N LYS A 5 17.38 -1.86 -26.82
CA LYS A 5 16.69 -2.73 -25.86
C LYS A 5 16.08 -1.82 -24.80
N THR A 6 14.76 -1.71 -24.80
CA THR A 6 14.01 -1.18 -23.66
C THR A 6 14.28 -2.12 -22.47
N SER A 7 15.20 -1.73 -21.60
CA SER A 7 15.46 -2.45 -20.36
C SER A 7 14.24 -2.27 -19.46
N THR A 8 13.46 -3.33 -19.28
CA THR A 8 12.47 -3.41 -18.22
C THR A 8 13.17 -3.00 -16.92
N PRO A 9 12.68 -2.00 -16.16
CA PRO A 9 13.29 -1.64 -14.89
C PRO A 9 13.39 -2.90 -14.01
N SER A 10 14.54 -3.13 -13.39
CA SER A 10 14.67 -4.21 -12.40
C SER A 10 13.67 -3.96 -11.28
N THR A 11 13.12 -5.04 -10.73
CA THR A 11 12.06 -4.99 -9.72
C THR A 11 12.43 -4.14 -8.49
N GLU A 12 13.72 -4.13 -8.09
CA GLU A 12 14.24 -3.28 -7.01
C GLU A 12 14.14 -1.77 -7.34
N ASN A 13 14.33 -1.38 -8.60
CA ASN A 13 14.25 0.02 -9.02
C ASN A 13 12.84 0.60 -8.86
N LEU A 14 11.80 -0.25 -8.83
CA LEU A 14 10.42 0.21 -8.67
C LEU A 14 10.09 0.56 -7.22
N ILE A 15 10.64 -0.18 -6.25
CA ILE A 15 10.47 0.15 -4.82
C ILE A 15 11.29 1.40 -4.48
N ASP A 16 12.52 1.50 -4.99
CA ASP A 16 13.36 2.68 -4.81
C ASP A 16 12.75 3.95 -5.42
N ALA A 17 11.95 3.79 -6.49
CA ALA A 17 11.21 4.90 -7.07
C ALA A 17 10.15 5.46 -6.10
N LEU A 18 9.54 4.63 -5.24
CA LEU A 18 8.56 5.10 -4.25
C LEU A 18 9.18 6.03 -3.19
N VAL A 19 10.44 5.80 -2.81
CA VAL A 19 11.15 6.67 -1.86
C VAL A 19 11.26 8.10 -2.39
N ASN A 20 11.48 8.23 -3.70
CA ASN A 20 11.71 9.52 -4.36
C ASN A 20 10.44 10.09 -5.01
N ALA A 21 9.33 9.36 -4.99
CA ALA A 21 8.08 9.79 -5.60
C ALA A 21 7.57 11.05 -4.88
N PRO A 22 7.38 12.19 -5.57
CA PRO A 22 6.88 13.40 -4.94
C PRO A 22 5.38 13.29 -4.68
N GLU A 23 4.92 13.90 -3.58
CA GLU A 23 3.49 14.15 -3.32
C GLU A 23 2.60 12.92 -3.55
N LEU A 24 2.87 11.82 -2.84
CA LEU A 24 2.06 10.61 -2.89
C LEU A 24 0.64 10.86 -2.36
N VAL A 25 0.41 10.64 -1.06
CA VAL A 25 -0.92 10.75 -0.44
C VAL A 25 -0.80 11.25 0.99
N THR A 26 -1.89 11.81 1.51
CA THR A 26 -2.07 12.12 2.93
C THR A 26 -3.06 11.12 3.52
N TYR A 27 -2.61 10.26 4.42
CA TYR A 27 -3.46 9.27 5.10
C TYR A 27 -4.16 9.90 6.32
N GLY A 28 -5.47 9.66 6.45
CA GLY A 28 -6.37 10.23 7.46
C GLY A 28 -6.14 9.76 8.90
N GLU A 29 -6.82 10.41 9.86
CA GLU A 29 -6.56 10.31 11.30
C GLU A 29 -6.75 8.92 11.93
N ASP A 30 -7.73 8.17 11.43
CA ASP A 30 -8.10 6.85 11.92
C ASP A 30 -7.26 5.72 11.30
N GLY A 31 -6.45 6.04 10.29
CA GLY A 31 -5.72 5.04 9.49
C GLY A 31 -6.63 4.19 8.60
N ALA A 32 -7.91 4.55 8.46
CA ALA A 32 -8.78 3.94 7.46
C ALA A 32 -8.30 4.31 6.04
N HIS A 33 -8.64 3.51 5.02
CA HIS A 33 -8.31 3.87 3.63
C HIS A 33 -9.23 4.95 3.05
N ASP A 34 -9.53 5.99 3.83
CA ASP A 34 -10.12 7.24 3.31
C ASP A 34 -9.22 7.89 2.24
N ALA A 35 -7.95 7.48 2.18
CA ALA A 35 -7.04 7.77 1.11
C ALA A 35 -6.20 6.53 0.74
N THR A 36 -5.95 6.34 -0.55
CA THR A 36 -5.06 5.30 -1.09
C THR A 36 -4.14 5.91 -2.13
N VAL A 37 -2.93 5.37 -2.28
CA VAL A 37 -2.02 5.74 -3.38
C VAL A 37 -2.56 5.35 -4.76
N LEU A 38 -3.62 4.53 -4.83
CA LEU A 38 -4.28 4.12 -6.08
C LEU A 38 -5.43 5.03 -6.52
N ALA A 39 -5.87 5.97 -5.67
CA ALA A 39 -6.89 6.95 -6.01
C ALA A 39 -6.84 8.10 -5.00
N LEU A 40 -6.42 9.28 -5.46
CA LEU A 40 -6.57 10.50 -4.68
C LEU A 40 -7.99 11.03 -4.93
N TYR A 41 -8.90 10.80 -4.00
CA TYR A 41 -10.21 11.44 -4.03
C TYR A 41 -10.03 12.92 -3.66
N GLN A 42 -10.37 13.84 -4.57
CA GLN A 42 -10.63 15.21 -4.13
C GLN A 42 -11.86 15.18 -3.23
N GLN A 43 -11.72 15.67 -2.00
CA GLN A 43 -12.79 15.78 -1.00
C GLN A 43 -14.04 16.58 -1.44
N ASN A 44 -14.12 17.05 -2.68
CA ASN A 44 -15.21 17.89 -3.20
C ASN A 44 -15.73 17.45 -4.59
N GLY A 45 -15.86 16.15 -4.82
CA GLY A 45 -16.79 15.57 -5.81
C GLY A 45 -16.53 15.90 -7.29
N GLY A 46 -15.46 15.37 -7.89
CA GLY A 46 -15.38 15.44 -9.36
C GLY A 46 -14.38 14.52 -10.07
N GLU A 47 -13.13 14.42 -9.60
CA GLU A 47 -12.09 13.81 -10.42
C GLU A 47 -11.25 12.80 -9.64
N VAL A 48 -11.24 11.55 -10.13
CA VAL A 48 -10.29 10.53 -9.69
C VAL A 48 -8.96 10.87 -10.33
N ILE A 49 -8.02 11.41 -9.54
CA ILE A 49 -6.67 11.68 -10.02
C ILE A 49 -5.95 10.33 -10.18
N PRO A 50 -5.36 10.04 -11.36
CA PRO A 50 -4.60 8.83 -11.55
C PRO A 50 -3.45 8.67 -10.55
N PRO A 51 -3.07 7.44 -10.18
CA PRO A 51 -1.92 7.20 -9.33
C PRO A 51 -0.64 7.79 -9.92
N ARG A 52 0.31 8.15 -9.05
CA ARG A 52 1.67 8.54 -9.46
C ARG A 52 2.30 7.43 -10.33
N LYS A 53 3.19 7.82 -11.23
CA LYS A 53 3.78 6.90 -12.23
C LYS A 53 4.44 5.70 -11.56
N GLU A 54 5.13 5.93 -10.45
CA GLU A 54 5.85 4.94 -9.65
C GLU A 54 4.90 3.85 -9.14
N VAL A 55 3.71 4.25 -8.69
CA VAL A 55 2.65 3.33 -8.28
C VAL A 55 2.08 2.58 -9.48
N ARG A 56 1.80 3.29 -10.60
CA ARG A 56 1.29 2.66 -11.83
C ARG A 56 2.25 1.61 -12.40
N ASP A 57 3.56 1.88 -12.37
CA ASP A 57 4.58 0.96 -12.87
C ASP A 57 4.62 -0.34 -12.04
N ILE A 58 4.38 -0.25 -10.72
CA ILE A 58 4.25 -1.44 -9.86
C ILE A 58 2.97 -2.21 -10.21
N VAL A 59 1.82 -1.54 -10.33
CA VAL A 59 0.54 -2.18 -10.70
C VAL A 59 0.64 -2.85 -12.08
N ALA A 60 1.38 -2.25 -13.01
CA ALA A 60 1.61 -2.81 -14.35
C ALA A 60 2.34 -4.17 -14.34
N LEU A 61 3.01 -4.54 -13.24
CA LEU A 61 3.60 -5.88 -13.07
C LEU A 61 2.55 -6.99 -12.88
N LYS A 62 1.28 -6.64 -12.65
CA LYS A 62 0.17 -7.57 -12.42
C LYS A 62 0.50 -8.58 -11.32
N GLY A 63 0.31 -9.88 -11.57
CA GLY A 63 0.63 -10.94 -10.60
C GLY A 63 2.05 -10.93 -10.05
N LYS A 64 3.02 -10.32 -10.75
CA LYS A 64 4.41 -10.17 -10.26
C LYS A 64 4.55 -9.05 -9.22
N ALA A 65 3.60 -8.14 -9.12
CA ALA A 65 3.57 -7.11 -8.08
C ALA A 65 3.40 -7.72 -6.68
N ILE A 66 2.61 -8.79 -6.55
CA ILE A 66 2.28 -9.40 -5.25
C ILE A 66 3.54 -9.80 -4.44
N PRO A 67 4.43 -10.69 -4.94
CA PRO A 67 5.61 -11.07 -4.18
C PRO A 67 6.60 -9.90 -3.97
N LEU A 68 6.63 -8.93 -4.89
CA LEU A 68 7.42 -7.71 -4.73
C LEU A 68 6.93 -6.89 -3.53
N LEU A 69 5.62 -6.61 -3.49
CA LEU A 69 4.98 -5.80 -2.45
C LEU A 69 5.08 -6.46 -1.07
N ILE A 70 4.89 -7.78 -1.00
CA ILE A 70 5.10 -8.56 0.23
C ILE A 70 6.56 -8.41 0.70
N GLY A 71 7.51 -8.39 -0.23
CA GLY A 71 8.94 -8.26 0.06
C GLY A 71 9.31 -6.95 0.76
N CYS A 72 8.60 -5.85 0.47
CA CYS A 72 8.88 -4.52 1.01
C CYS A 72 8.05 -4.11 2.23
N LEU A 73 7.19 -4.97 2.80
CA LEU A 73 6.32 -4.58 3.92
C LEU A 73 7.08 -4.08 5.17
N ASP A 74 8.31 -4.53 5.37
CA ASP A 74 9.22 -4.11 6.45
C ASP A 74 10.21 -3.01 6.03
N ASP A 75 10.07 -2.43 4.84
CA ASP A 75 10.92 -1.31 4.41
C ASP A 75 10.55 -0.03 5.16
N THR A 76 11.47 0.43 6.00
CA THR A 76 11.29 1.59 6.88
C THR A 76 11.73 2.92 6.27
N ARG A 77 12.13 2.95 4.99
CA ARG A 77 12.52 4.20 4.34
C ARG A 77 11.31 5.11 4.21
N ASP A 78 11.49 6.39 4.53
CA ASP A 78 10.43 7.38 4.41
C ASP A 78 10.08 7.65 2.95
N THR A 79 8.79 7.87 2.71
CA THR A 79 8.29 8.37 1.41
C THR A 79 7.82 9.81 1.52
N SER A 80 7.34 10.39 0.42
CA SER A 80 6.69 11.70 0.46
C SER A 80 5.32 11.69 1.15
N ALA A 81 4.66 10.53 1.26
CA ALA A 81 3.36 10.40 1.91
C ALA A 81 3.43 10.78 3.39
N ILE A 82 2.34 11.33 3.90
CA ILE A 82 2.23 11.78 5.30
C ILE A 82 1.03 11.13 5.97
N PHE A 83 1.13 10.94 7.29
CA PHE A 83 0.04 10.44 8.12
C PHE A 83 -0.38 11.53 9.09
N ILE A 84 -1.64 11.95 9.03
CA ILE A 84 -2.16 13.03 9.90
C ILE A 84 -2.73 12.51 11.22
N GLY A 85 -2.75 11.18 11.43
CA GLY A 85 -3.22 10.53 12.65
C GLY A 85 -2.12 9.93 13.53
N GLY A 86 -2.54 9.01 14.41
CA GLY A 86 -1.62 8.17 15.18
C GLY A 86 -1.21 8.68 16.55
N TYR A 87 -0.29 7.93 17.15
CA TYR A 87 0.31 8.27 18.45
C TYR A 87 1.12 9.58 18.42
N VAL A 88 1.48 10.03 17.21
CA VAL A 88 2.23 11.26 16.96
C VAL A 88 1.34 12.21 16.15
N SER A 89 0.26 12.68 16.76
CA SER A 89 -0.61 13.69 16.17
C SER A 89 0.03 15.08 16.30
N GLY A 90 0.28 15.76 15.19
CA GLY A 90 0.79 17.15 15.18
C GLY A 90 1.75 17.44 14.03
N LYS A 91 2.02 18.73 13.79
CA LYS A 91 2.98 19.17 12.77
C LYS A 91 4.42 19.21 13.35
N PRO A 92 5.45 18.82 12.60
CA PRO A 92 5.37 18.23 11.26
C PRO A 92 4.80 16.80 11.30
N TYR A 93 3.90 16.49 10.36
CA TYR A 93 3.29 15.16 10.29
C TYR A 93 4.33 14.10 9.95
N PRO A 94 4.24 12.90 10.57
CA PRO A 94 5.16 11.81 10.30
C PRO A 94 5.09 11.38 8.83
N LYS A 95 6.26 11.05 8.28
CA LYS A 95 6.38 10.42 6.97
C LYS A 95 5.93 8.97 7.05
N VAL A 96 5.31 8.50 5.98
CA VAL A 96 4.85 7.12 5.88
C VAL A 96 5.95 6.26 5.28
N PRO A 97 6.31 5.13 5.92
CA PRO A 97 7.31 4.22 5.38
C PRO A 97 6.89 3.54 4.08
N VAL A 98 7.88 3.18 3.25
CA VAL A 98 7.67 2.42 2.00
C VAL A 98 6.82 1.18 2.23
N GLY A 99 7.04 0.44 3.32
CA GLY A 99 6.31 -0.79 3.54
C GLY A 99 4.80 -0.60 3.76
N HIS A 100 4.37 0.55 4.29
CA HIS A 100 2.94 0.85 4.39
C HIS A 100 2.36 1.22 3.02
N VAL A 101 3.10 1.96 2.20
CA VAL A 101 2.71 2.21 0.80
C VAL A 101 2.62 0.88 0.01
N CYS A 102 3.56 -0.04 0.23
CA CYS A 102 3.51 -1.38 -0.33
C CYS A 102 2.27 -2.16 0.14
N LEU A 103 1.92 -2.05 1.42
CA LEU A 103 0.73 -2.68 1.99
C LEU A 103 -0.55 -2.13 1.35
N ASP A 104 -0.68 -0.79 1.23
CA ASP A 104 -1.84 -0.14 0.62
C ASP A 104 -2.06 -0.60 -0.82
N ILE A 105 -1.01 -0.62 -1.65
CA ILE A 105 -1.09 -1.16 -3.01
C ILE A 105 -1.50 -2.63 -2.97
N LEU A 106 -0.86 -3.43 -2.11
CA LEU A 106 -1.08 -4.87 -2.03
C LEU A 106 -2.52 -5.24 -1.70
N ILE A 107 -3.12 -4.55 -0.72
CA ILE A 107 -4.52 -4.73 -0.32
C ILE A 107 -5.44 -4.49 -1.52
N HIS A 108 -5.28 -3.35 -2.18
CA HIS A 108 -6.18 -2.97 -3.27
C HIS A 108 -6.02 -3.84 -4.51
N ILE A 109 -4.81 -4.33 -4.81
CA ILE A 109 -4.60 -5.14 -6.02
C ILE A 109 -4.88 -6.63 -5.83
N SER A 110 -5.16 -7.08 -4.61
CA SER A 110 -5.30 -8.49 -4.27
C SER A 110 -6.76 -8.90 -4.06
N LYS A 111 -7.15 -10.05 -4.60
CA LYS A 111 -8.38 -10.74 -4.20
C LYS A 111 -8.21 -11.47 -2.87
N ASN A 112 -9.34 -11.69 -2.19
CA ASN A 112 -9.57 -12.76 -1.19
C ASN A 112 -8.87 -12.60 0.17
N LEU A 113 -8.60 -11.38 0.63
CA LEU A 113 -8.59 -11.17 2.08
C LEU A 113 -10.00 -10.96 2.64
N ASP A 114 -10.98 -10.72 1.77
CA ASP A 114 -12.41 -10.60 2.04
C ASP A 114 -13.08 -11.96 2.34
N ASP A 115 -12.44 -12.82 3.13
CA ASP A 115 -13.23 -13.58 4.11
C ASP A 115 -13.69 -12.54 5.14
N ASN A 116 -14.59 -11.65 4.71
CA ASN A 116 -15.12 -10.52 5.45
C ASN A 116 -15.33 -10.99 6.88
N ASP A 117 -14.76 -10.25 7.83
CA ASP A 117 -15.31 -10.34 9.18
C ASP A 117 -16.83 -10.25 9.02
N LYS A 118 -17.58 -11.23 9.54
CA LYS A 118 -19.02 -11.37 9.25
C LYS A 118 -19.82 -10.13 9.73
N ASN A 119 -19.17 -9.27 10.49
CA ASN A 119 -19.67 -8.02 11.04
C ASN A 119 -19.24 -6.78 10.24
N CYS A 120 -18.54 -6.92 9.11
CA CYS A 120 -18.17 -5.80 8.26
C CYS A 120 -19.42 -5.17 7.61
N PRO A 121 -19.70 -3.87 7.84
CA PRO A 121 -20.78 -3.17 7.15
C PRO A 121 -20.56 -3.22 5.63
N ARG A 122 -21.62 -3.57 4.87
CA ARG A 122 -21.58 -3.53 3.40
C ARG A 122 -21.18 -2.11 2.94
N GLY A 123 -20.07 -2.00 2.21
CA GLY A 123 -19.54 -0.74 1.68
C GLY A 123 -18.20 -0.33 2.28
N GLU A 124 -17.82 -0.86 3.45
CA GLU A 124 -16.53 -0.58 4.09
C GLU A 124 -15.43 -1.57 3.69
N SER A 125 -15.82 -2.74 3.16
CA SER A 125 -14.92 -3.72 2.54
C SER A 125 -14.20 -3.16 1.31
N GLU A 126 -14.82 -2.22 0.59
CA GLU A 126 -14.26 -1.59 -0.63
C GLU A 126 -13.22 -0.51 -0.30
N LEU A 127 -13.19 -0.05 0.96
CA LEU A 127 -12.25 0.94 1.49
C LEU A 127 -11.27 0.31 2.49
N GLY A 128 -11.04 -1.01 2.41
CA GLY A 128 -10.07 -1.72 3.25
C GLY A 128 -10.26 -1.61 4.77
N ALA A 129 -11.38 -1.05 5.25
CA ALA A 129 -11.70 -0.92 6.67
C ALA A 129 -12.02 -2.28 7.33
N CYS A 130 -12.17 -3.34 6.51
CA CYS A 130 -12.47 -4.71 6.94
C CYS A 130 -11.38 -5.72 6.58
N ILE A 131 -10.11 -5.30 6.57
CA ILE A 131 -9.01 -6.25 6.40
C ILE A 131 -8.93 -7.14 7.62
N LYS A 132 -8.88 -8.45 7.38
CA LYS A 132 -8.72 -9.45 8.42
C LYS A 132 -7.55 -9.14 9.36
N ASP A 133 -7.78 -9.31 10.66
CA ASP A 133 -6.76 -9.23 11.69
C ASP A 133 -5.46 -9.96 11.29
N GLY A 134 -4.36 -9.24 11.44
CA GLY A 134 -3.03 -9.73 11.09
C GLY A 134 -2.68 -9.63 9.60
N PHE A 135 -3.47 -8.97 8.76
CA PHE A 135 -3.10 -8.60 7.39
C PHE A 135 -2.94 -7.09 7.16
N TYR A 136 -3.15 -6.28 8.19
CA TYR A 136 -3.00 -4.82 8.15
C TYR A 136 -2.12 -4.32 9.31
N PHE A 137 -1.39 -3.23 9.06
CA PHE A 137 -0.74 -2.41 10.08
C PHE A 137 -0.82 -0.93 9.65
N ARG A 138 -0.92 -0.04 10.64
CA ARG A 138 -1.01 1.41 10.46
C ARG A 138 0.32 2.01 9.97
N PRO A 139 0.32 3.22 9.39
CA PRO A 139 1.56 3.93 9.03
C PRO A 139 2.55 4.09 10.20
N ASP A 140 2.05 4.21 11.44
CA ASP A 140 2.83 4.40 12.66
C ASP A 140 3.10 3.10 13.45
N ASP A 141 2.76 1.93 12.90
CA ASP A 141 2.96 0.64 13.57
C ASP A 141 4.39 0.10 13.48
N TYR A 142 5.32 0.77 12.80
CA TYR A 142 6.71 0.32 12.68
C TYR A 142 7.46 0.40 14.01
N THR A 143 7.27 1.51 14.72
CA THR A 143 7.88 1.71 16.02
C THR A 143 6.89 2.38 16.97
N ASN A 144 6.95 2.04 18.26
CA ASN A 144 6.27 2.80 19.31
C ASN A 144 7.30 3.21 20.34
N LEU A 145 7.43 4.51 20.59
CA LEU A 145 8.45 5.08 21.48
C LEU A 145 9.88 4.58 21.14
N GLY A 146 10.18 4.43 19.84
CA GLY A 146 11.48 3.93 19.36
C GLY A 146 11.68 2.42 19.45
N GLN A 147 10.70 1.65 19.93
CA GLN A 147 10.74 0.19 19.94
C GLN A 147 10.05 -0.38 18.70
N GLU A 148 10.74 -1.26 17.97
CA GLU A 148 10.15 -2.00 16.85
C GLU A 148 8.94 -2.80 17.32
N ARG A 149 7.82 -2.69 16.60
CA ARG A 149 6.64 -3.51 16.90
C ARG A 149 6.64 -4.78 16.05
N PRO A 150 6.23 -5.92 16.62
CA PRO A 150 6.22 -7.18 15.89
C PRO A 150 5.13 -7.23 14.80
N ILE A 151 4.18 -6.30 14.79
CA ILE A 151 3.00 -6.36 13.92
C ILE A 151 3.36 -6.34 12.44
N VAL A 152 4.34 -5.52 12.02
CA VAL A 152 4.81 -5.48 10.62
C VAL A 152 5.35 -6.84 10.18
N ARG A 153 6.14 -7.50 11.03
CA ARG A 153 6.67 -8.85 10.76
C ARG A 153 5.56 -9.90 10.70
N ILE A 154 4.57 -9.82 11.60
CA ILE A 154 3.41 -10.73 11.63
C ILE A 154 2.61 -10.59 10.34
N VAL A 155 2.29 -9.36 9.93
CA VAL A 155 1.53 -9.07 8.72
C VAL A 155 2.28 -9.55 7.47
N LYS A 156 3.58 -9.26 7.36
CA LYS A 156 4.43 -9.77 6.27
C LYS A 156 4.41 -11.29 6.18
N ALA A 157 4.54 -11.99 7.32
CA ALA A 157 4.50 -13.45 7.37
C ALA A 157 3.13 -14.01 6.94
N ASN A 158 2.03 -13.37 7.36
CA ASN A 158 0.68 -13.78 6.99
C ASN A 158 0.41 -13.60 5.49
N TRP A 159 0.79 -12.46 4.91
CA TRP A 159 0.72 -12.23 3.47
C TRP A 159 1.54 -13.25 2.68
N LEU A 160 2.79 -13.49 3.09
CA LEU A 160 3.66 -14.47 2.44
C LEU A 160 3.07 -15.88 2.50
N LYS A 161 2.51 -16.29 3.64
CA LYS A 161 1.83 -17.57 3.81
C LYS A 161 0.60 -17.68 2.92
N ALA A 162 -0.22 -16.63 2.86
CA ALA A 162 -1.42 -16.61 2.03
C ALA A 162 -1.09 -16.67 0.53
N TYR A 163 -0.06 -15.95 0.10
CA TYR A 163 0.46 -16.01 -1.28
C TYR A 163 0.97 -17.41 -1.63
N ARG A 164 1.81 -18.02 -0.79
CA ARG A 164 2.35 -19.38 -1.00
C ARG A 164 1.25 -20.44 -1.07
N ASN A 165 0.15 -20.24 -0.35
CA ASN A 165 -1.00 -21.14 -0.36
C ASN A 165 -2.00 -20.82 -1.49
N GLY A 166 -1.68 -19.90 -2.40
CA GLY A 166 -2.53 -19.51 -3.52
C GLY A 166 -3.82 -18.78 -3.14
N ARG A 167 -3.92 -18.30 -1.88
CA ARG A 167 -5.07 -17.54 -1.38
C ARG A 167 -5.07 -16.09 -1.86
N VAL A 168 -3.90 -15.51 -2.05
CA VAL A 168 -3.72 -14.15 -2.57
C VAL A 168 -3.39 -14.22 -4.06
N LYS A 169 -4.15 -13.50 -4.87
CA LYS A 169 -3.94 -13.37 -6.33
C LYS A 169 -4.22 -11.93 -6.74
N TYR A 170 -3.52 -11.47 -7.77
CA TYR A 170 -3.81 -10.19 -8.39
C TYR A 170 -5.22 -10.19 -8.98
N ASP A 171 -6.02 -9.21 -8.61
CA ASP A 171 -7.41 -9.02 -9.07
C ASP A 171 -7.75 -7.54 -9.10
N TYR A 172 -6.94 -6.78 -9.82
CA TYR A 172 -7.14 -5.36 -9.99
C TYR A 172 -7.45 -5.00 -11.43
N VAL A 173 -8.57 -4.29 -11.61
CA VAL A 173 -8.95 -3.71 -12.90
C VAL A 173 -8.54 -2.24 -12.89
N VAL A 174 -7.61 -1.88 -13.76
CA VAL A 174 -7.17 -0.51 -13.95
C VAL A 174 -8.32 0.33 -14.53
N THR A 175 -8.75 1.36 -13.80
CA THR A 175 -9.85 2.26 -14.19
C THR A 175 -9.39 3.69 -14.52
N TRP A 176 -8.14 4.06 -14.18
CA TRP A 176 -7.56 5.36 -14.51
C TRP A 176 -7.15 5.45 -15.98
N LYS A 177 -7.34 6.64 -16.58
CA LYS A 177 -6.94 6.98 -17.95
C LYS A 177 -5.61 7.72 -17.99
#